data_AF-A0A8J5J468-F1
#
_entry.id   AF-A0A8J5J468-F1
#
_cell.length_a   1.000
_cell.length_b   1.000
_cell.length_c   1.000
_cell.angle_alpha   90.00
_cell.angle_beta   90.00
_cell.angle_gamma   90.00
#
_symmetry.space_group_name_H-M   'P 1'
#
loop_
_entity.id
_entity.type
_entity.pdbx_description
1 polymer ?
#
loop_
_entity_poly.entity_id
_entity_poly.type
_entity_poly.pdbx_seq_one_letter_code
_entity_poly.pdbx_strand_id
1 'polypeptide(L)'
;LNNPESDAACNVESATQQIFYDTGPAAFAGTCFNSDGVKCNVDKLKNNPFNTVENIKRPVLELEKSLNDKCSWCCSKSIALKELYTEYTCPSTTTQPPSTCEGLPTSTCGFDACIKATGKDVAEATIKLKDSVQEASKKIIKELEKPDNTDVANTIHYSLPCTSYDETGTNDKCHYNVKLSDVLDIGPKPSGGGPKFVTDLALNSEKPSDYVFWRFKSGSKDWATWDPKNDAELSFKASSTIVNVEAWTACGQIASIEIVIKLYLHRSLTCDKFTDMWTPLVTKVYGEDTYCNVPDSDFSLFNLNYDYDEVIPPVVGQELERLKGTYKQVKCDIRVRESTAAEYSVNPAILVGETNENKINKNFAVELVHDPHTAPKSVFRVECTFSRDSYNNGNNGNNGNNGNNGNNGNNGNDGNNGNNGNNGNDGNNGNDGNNGNNGNNGYGPVTPDSENYITCFHSFTITDCDKPRIEPGVEEEDVCAYDCADKEKPGAYEACGGTIVSSKGDKTFVKKPAQETCCDDCDPDLNCVAFGSTEIKRCEVPSAYPYYSRLSAAEQTVFASGKTTAMALLAASAMVAVVALVVVKRRTSRPQETDDAYYPLLE
;
A
#
# COMPACT_ATOMS: atom_id res chain seq x y z
N LEU A 1 76.88 51.90 -12.32
CA LEU A 1 76.58 50.73 -13.16
C LEU A 1 76.52 51.15 -14.63
N ASN A 2 77.58 51.75 -15.14
CA ASN A 2 77.80 51.94 -16.58
C ASN A 2 79.31 52.07 -16.73
N ASN A 3 79.98 50.91 -16.71
CA ASN A 3 81.35 50.84 -17.19
C ASN A 3 81.24 50.87 -18.73
N PRO A 4 81.81 51.87 -19.42
CA PRO A 4 81.76 51.94 -20.89
C PRO A 4 82.49 50.77 -21.59
N GLU A 5 83.16 49.88 -20.83
CA GLU A 5 83.81 48.66 -21.33
C GLU A 5 83.16 47.34 -20.87
N SER A 6 81.85 47.31 -20.52
CA SER A 6 81.22 46.00 -20.23
C SER A 6 80.95 45.20 -21.52
N ASP A 7 81.53 44.00 -21.57
CA ASP A 7 81.53 43.11 -22.73
C ASP A 7 80.19 42.35 -22.86
N ALA A 8 79.12 43.04 -23.24
CA ALA A 8 77.77 42.46 -23.44
C ALA A 8 77.07 41.93 -22.16
N ALA A 9 75.74 41.80 -22.25
CA ALA A 9 74.90 41.30 -21.16
C ALA A 9 74.98 39.77 -21.06
N CYS A 10 74.97 39.23 -19.84
CA CYS A 10 74.93 37.79 -19.61
C CYS A 10 73.91 37.40 -18.51
N ASN A 11 72.69 37.90 -18.70
CA ASN A 11 71.58 37.68 -17.80
C ASN A 11 71.30 36.19 -17.59
N VAL A 12 70.83 35.83 -16.40
CA VAL A 12 70.34 34.48 -16.11
C VAL A 12 68.83 34.49 -16.15
N GLU A 13 68.24 33.74 -17.07
CA GLU A 13 66.80 33.59 -17.21
C GLU A 13 66.35 32.24 -16.65
N SER A 14 65.26 32.25 -15.89
CA SER A 14 64.56 31.04 -15.47
C SER A 14 63.08 31.21 -15.73
N ALA A 15 62.46 30.20 -16.32
CA ALA A 15 61.03 30.17 -16.54
C ALA A 15 60.49 28.78 -16.17
N THR A 16 59.46 28.76 -15.34
CA THR A 16 58.77 27.53 -14.95
C THR A 16 57.28 27.66 -15.20
N GLN A 17 56.65 26.57 -15.61
CA GLN A 17 55.21 26.47 -15.79
C GLN A 17 54.69 25.21 -15.10
N GLN A 18 53.49 25.31 -14.54
CA GLN A 18 52.71 24.19 -14.03
C GLN A 18 51.32 24.30 -14.66
N ILE A 19 50.87 23.28 -15.37
CA ILE A 19 49.49 23.20 -15.85
C ILE A 19 48.65 22.29 -14.93
N PHE A 20 47.36 22.16 -15.18
CA PHE A 20 46.46 21.37 -14.33
C PHE A 20 47.01 19.95 -14.15
N TYR A 21 46.84 19.37 -12.96
CA TYR A 21 47.26 18.01 -12.60
C TYR A 21 48.77 17.70 -12.75
N ASP A 22 49.62 18.67 -13.03
CA ASP A 22 51.07 18.47 -12.96
C ASP A 22 51.51 18.26 -11.50
N THR A 23 52.55 17.45 -11.31
CA THR A 23 53.13 17.16 -9.99
C THR A 23 53.91 18.33 -9.40
N GLY A 24 54.22 19.36 -10.21
CA GLY A 24 54.88 20.59 -9.80
C GLY A 24 55.35 21.42 -10.99
N PRO A 25 55.90 22.63 -10.77
CA PRO A 25 56.42 23.49 -11.83
C PRO A 25 57.62 22.85 -12.55
N ALA A 26 57.61 22.88 -13.88
CA ALA A 26 58.70 22.40 -14.73
C ALA A 26 59.29 23.54 -15.56
N ALA A 27 60.57 23.40 -15.97
CA ALA A 27 61.21 24.38 -16.85
C ALA A 27 60.45 24.50 -18.18
N PHE A 28 60.21 25.72 -18.63
CA PHE A 28 59.37 26.02 -19.78
C PHE A 28 59.96 27.15 -20.63
N ALA A 29 59.74 27.10 -21.95
CA ALA A 29 60.07 28.16 -22.89
C ALA A 29 58.82 28.58 -23.67
N GLY A 30 58.53 29.89 -23.72
CA GLY A 30 57.39 30.43 -24.47
C GLY A 30 56.51 31.39 -23.68
N THR A 31 55.26 31.55 -24.10
CA THR A 31 54.25 32.38 -23.44
C THR A 31 53.58 31.66 -22.27
N CYS A 32 53.36 32.35 -21.16
CA CYS A 32 52.80 31.75 -19.95
C CYS A 32 51.39 31.17 -20.14
N PHE A 33 50.55 31.84 -20.92
CA PHE A 33 49.16 31.46 -21.18
C PHE A 33 48.89 31.50 -22.69
N ASN A 34 48.63 30.34 -23.29
CA ASN A 34 48.42 30.18 -24.73
C ASN A 34 47.29 29.16 -25.04
N SER A 35 46.85 29.12 -26.29
CA SER A 35 45.75 28.24 -26.74
C SER A 35 46.05 26.75 -26.52
N ASP A 36 47.30 26.32 -26.71
CA ASP A 36 47.69 24.92 -26.55
C ASP A 36 47.64 24.49 -25.09
N GLY A 37 48.04 25.37 -24.17
CA GLY A 37 47.92 25.19 -22.73
C GLY A 37 46.46 25.13 -22.27
N VAL A 38 45.58 25.94 -22.86
CA VAL A 38 44.12 25.83 -22.62
C VAL A 38 43.61 24.45 -23.04
N LYS A 39 43.96 23.99 -24.25
CA LYS A 39 43.57 22.66 -24.75
C LYS A 39 44.06 21.55 -23.82
N CYS A 40 45.33 21.59 -23.42
CA CYS A 40 45.90 20.61 -22.49
C CYS A 40 45.20 20.62 -21.14
N ASN A 41 44.91 21.80 -20.58
CA ASN A 41 44.17 21.93 -19.33
C ASN A 41 42.76 21.34 -19.44
N VAL A 42 42.02 21.66 -20.51
CA VAL A 42 40.68 21.12 -20.75
C VAL A 42 40.72 19.60 -20.90
N ASP A 43 41.65 19.04 -21.65
CA ASP A 43 41.77 17.57 -21.79
C ASP A 43 42.03 16.88 -20.44
N LYS A 44 42.78 17.51 -19.53
CA LYS A 44 43.00 16.99 -18.17
C LYS A 44 41.77 17.05 -17.27
N LEU A 45 40.75 17.85 -17.60
CA LEU A 45 39.49 17.89 -16.85
C LEU A 45 38.60 16.65 -17.08
N LYS A 46 38.91 15.83 -18.09
CA LYS A 46 38.27 14.51 -18.30
C LYS A 46 38.71 13.46 -17.26
N ASN A 47 39.65 13.81 -16.38
CA ASN A 47 40.11 12.91 -15.34
C ASN A 47 39.03 12.71 -14.28
N ASN A 48 38.47 11.50 -14.22
CA ASN A 48 37.46 11.15 -13.22
C ASN A 48 38.08 11.13 -11.81
N PRO A 49 37.66 12.01 -10.89
CA PRO A 49 38.17 12.02 -9.52
C PRO A 49 37.86 10.72 -8.77
N PHE A 50 36.86 9.96 -9.22
CA PHE A 50 36.39 8.71 -8.61
C PHE A 50 37.01 7.44 -9.20
N ASN A 51 38.16 7.56 -9.86
CA ASN A 51 38.94 6.40 -10.34
C ASN A 51 39.60 5.57 -9.21
N THR A 52 39.60 6.07 -7.97
CA THR A 52 40.15 5.39 -6.80
C THR A 52 39.12 5.29 -5.68
N VAL A 53 39.15 4.17 -4.94
CA VAL A 53 38.27 3.95 -3.78
C VAL A 53 38.50 5.02 -2.70
N GLU A 54 39.73 5.50 -2.55
CA GLU A 54 40.07 6.57 -1.61
C GLU A 54 39.29 7.85 -1.92
N ASN A 55 39.32 8.33 -3.17
CA ASN A 55 38.59 9.54 -3.56
C ASN A 55 37.07 9.35 -3.53
N ILE A 56 36.58 8.15 -3.89
CA ILE A 56 35.14 7.84 -3.79
C ILE A 56 34.66 8.05 -2.36
N LYS A 57 35.39 7.52 -1.36
CA LYS A 57 35.00 7.57 0.06
C LYS A 57 35.41 8.86 0.78
N ARG A 58 36.27 9.67 0.17
CA ARG A 58 36.84 10.87 0.80
C ARG A 58 35.74 11.89 1.19
N PRO A 59 35.80 12.48 2.39
CA PRO A 59 34.89 13.55 2.80
C PRO A 59 34.91 14.73 1.83
N VAL A 60 33.76 15.39 1.67
CA VAL A 60 33.55 16.46 0.69
C VAL A 60 34.61 17.56 0.78
N LEU A 61 34.84 18.13 1.97
CA LEU A 61 35.78 19.24 2.16
C LEU A 61 37.24 18.88 1.84
N GLU A 62 37.65 17.64 2.14
CA GLU A 62 38.99 17.15 1.86
C GLU A 62 39.19 16.86 0.37
N LEU A 63 38.18 16.27 -0.27
CA LEU A 63 38.19 16.02 -1.70
C LEU A 63 38.19 17.34 -2.49
N GLU A 64 37.32 18.28 -2.14
CA GLU A 64 37.25 19.62 -2.72
C GLU A 64 38.62 20.29 -2.70
N LYS A 65 39.25 20.39 -1.53
CA LYS A 65 40.57 20.99 -1.39
C LYS A 65 41.61 20.27 -2.28
N SER A 66 41.64 18.93 -2.23
CA SER A 66 42.61 18.13 -2.98
C SER A 66 42.44 18.24 -4.51
N LEU A 67 41.23 18.50 -5.01
CA LEU A 67 40.97 18.67 -6.44
C LEU A 67 41.28 20.10 -6.88
N ASN A 68 40.89 21.10 -6.11
CA ASN A 68 41.13 22.52 -6.41
C ASN A 68 42.64 22.81 -6.47
N ASP A 69 43.44 22.19 -5.59
CA ASP A 69 44.90 22.32 -5.59
C ASP A 69 45.54 21.76 -6.88
N LYS A 70 44.88 20.80 -7.56
CA LYS A 70 45.33 20.24 -8.84
C LYS A 70 44.90 21.08 -10.04
N CYS A 71 43.95 22.00 -9.90
CA CYS A 71 43.44 22.84 -10.98
C CYS A 71 44.06 24.25 -10.96
N SER A 72 45.38 24.30 -10.95
CA SER A 72 46.17 25.54 -11.01
C SER A 72 47.08 25.56 -12.24
N TRP A 73 46.99 26.62 -13.04
CA TRP A 73 47.91 26.92 -14.14
C TRP A 73 48.79 28.09 -13.74
N CYS A 74 50.00 27.81 -13.29
CA CYS A 74 50.95 28.79 -12.79
C CYS A 74 52.13 28.97 -13.74
N CYS A 75 52.61 30.20 -13.88
CA CYS A 75 53.82 30.55 -14.62
C CYS A 75 54.68 31.47 -13.77
N SER A 76 55.96 31.15 -13.66
CA SER A 76 56.98 31.99 -13.05
C SER A 76 58.05 32.30 -14.09
N LYS A 77 58.46 33.56 -14.20
CA LYS A 77 59.60 33.99 -15.00
C LYS A 77 60.47 34.91 -14.17
N SER A 78 61.78 34.70 -14.21
CA SER A 78 62.74 35.56 -13.55
C SER A 78 63.92 35.82 -14.47
N ILE A 79 64.41 37.06 -14.46
CA ILE A 79 65.65 37.47 -15.09
C ILE A 79 66.54 38.13 -14.04
N ALA A 80 67.72 37.56 -13.82
CA ALA A 80 68.77 38.17 -13.01
C ALA A 80 69.67 38.99 -13.94
N LEU A 81 69.73 40.30 -13.72
CA LEU A 81 70.55 41.21 -14.52
C LEU A 81 72.02 41.04 -14.14
N LYS A 82 72.82 40.63 -15.12
CA LYS A 82 74.27 40.43 -14.96
C LYS A 82 75.01 41.00 -16.16
N GLU A 83 76.19 41.53 -15.90
CA GLU A 83 77.11 42.05 -16.89
C GLU A 83 78.33 41.13 -16.99
N LEU A 84 78.89 41.00 -18.20
CA LEU A 84 80.15 40.32 -18.36
C LEU A 84 81.27 41.26 -17.85
N TYR A 85 82.04 40.75 -16.89
CA TYR A 85 83.09 41.47 -16.20
C TYR A 85 84.44 40.79 -16.46
N THR A 86 85.43 41.56 -16.88
CA THR A 86 86.82 41.10 -17.01
C THR A 86 87.69 41.94 -16.07
N GLU A 87 88.33 41.30 -15.10
CA GLU A 87 89.22 42.00 -14.18
C GLU A 87 90.51 42.43 -14.90
N TYR A 88 90.79 43.73 -14.89
CA TYR A 88 92.00 44.29 -15.49
C TYR A 88 93.16 44.31 -14.49
N THR A 89 94.27 43.61 -14.79
CA THR A 89 95.45 43.55 -13.93
C THR A 89 96.66 44.28 -14.55
N CYS A 90 97.42 45.03 -13.74
CA CYS A 90 98.56 45.84 -14.17
C CYS A 90 99.80 45.62 -13.27
N PRO A 91 101.03 45.41 -13.79
CA PRO A 91 101.41 45.41 -15.21
C PRO A 91 100.86 44.17 -15.94
N SER A 92 100.51 44.33 -17.22
CA SER A 92 99.80 43.32 -17.99
C SER A 92 100.60 42.01 -18.08
N THR A 93 100.17 40.97 -17.37
CA THR A 93 100.58 39.60 -17.68
C THR A 93 100.07 39.23 -19.08
N THR A 94 100.78 38.38 -19.83
CA THR A 94 100.45 37.98 -21.22
C THR A 94 99.12 37.22 -21.36
N THR A 95 98.42 36.95 -20.26
CA THR A 95 97.10 36.31 -20.20
C THR A 95 96.22 37.12 -19.24
N GLN A 96 95.16 37.75 -19.77
CA GLN A 96 94.10 38.36 -18.97
C GLN A 96 93.23 37.26 -18.32
N PRO A 97 92.64 37.51 -17.13
CA PRO A 97 91.68 36.60 -16.52
C PRO A 97 90.48 36.34 -17.43
N PRO A 98 89.84 35.15 -17.36
CA PRO A 98 88.62 34.91 -18.12
C PRO A 98 87.49 35.80 -17.60
N SER A 99 86.66 36.29 -18.51
CA SER A 99 85.49 37.09 -18.15
C SER A 99 84.49 36.28 -17.31
N THR A 100 83.92 36.89 -16.28
CA THR A 100 82.92 36.31 -15.38
C THR A 100 81.62 37.09 -15.45
N CYS A 101 80.48 36.41 -15.24
CA CYS A 101 79.18 37.06 -15.19
C CYS A 101 78.85 37.54 -13.78
N GLU A 102 78.96 38.85 -13.57
CA GLU A 102 78.77 39.47 -12.27
C GLU A 102 77.52 40.35 -12.23
N GLY A 103 76.89 40.40 -11.06
CA GLY A 103 75.69 41.18 -10.82
C GLY A 103 75.24 41.02 -9.36
N LEU A 104 74.50 42.00 -8.84
CA LEU A 104 73.99 41.93 -7.48
C LEU A 104 72.93 40.82 -7.37
N PRO A 105 72.91 40.01 -6.31
CA PRO A 105 71.88 38.98 -6.09
C PRO A 105 70.46 39.55 -6.06
N THR A 106 70.31 40.85 -5.76
CA THR A 106 69.03 41.56 -5.65
C THR A 106 68.57 42.18 -6.97
N SER A 107 69.40 42.19 -8.01
CA SER A 107 69.07 42.76 -9.34
C SER A 107 68.27 41.77 -10.18
N THR A 108 67.15 41.31 -9.64
CA THR A 108 66.25 40.36 -10.30
C THR A 108 64.92 41.02 -10.62
N CYS A 109 64.42 40.80 -11.83
CA CYS A 109 63.03 41.10 -12.19
C CYS A 109 62.27 39.78 -12.31
N GLY A 110 61.16 39.64 -11.59
CA GLY A 110 60.38 38.42 -11.53
C GLY A 110 58.90 38.67 -11.81
N PHE A 111 58.23 37.65 -12.31
CA PHE A 111 56.80 37.60 -12.56
C PHE A 111 56.26 36.24 -12.16
N ASP A 112 55.23 36.22 -11.31
CA ASP A 112 54.48 35.03 -10.93
C ASP A 112 52.99 35.28 -11.20
N ALA A 113 52.36 34.38 -11.96
CA ALA A 113 50.92 34.43 -12.19
C ALA A 113 50.31 33.03 -12.21
N CYS A 114 49.11 32.91 -11.63
CA CYS A 114 48.35 31.66 -11.60
C CYS A 114 46.90 31.88 -11.99
N ILE A 115 46.37 30.98 -12.82
CA ILE A 115 44.94 30.81 -13.06
C ILE A 115 44.49 29.60 -12.26
N LYS A 116 43.47 29.75 -11.42
CA LYS A 116 42.87 28.65 -10.66
C LYS A 116 41.46 28.42 -11.14
N ALA A 117 41.06 27.15 -11.21
CA ALA A 117 39.70 26.75 -11.55
C ALA A 117 39.11 25.90 -10.43
N THR A 118 37.82 26.11 -10.19
CA THR A 118 36.96 25.29 -9.33
C THR A 118 35.96 24.53 -10.19
N GLY A 119 35.22 23.59 -9.59
CA GLY A 119 34.22 22.83 -10.33
C GLY A 119 33.19 23.73 -11.03
N LYS A 120 32.79 24.81 -10.37
CA LYS A 120 31.81 25.78 -10.86
C LYS A 120 32.32 26.66 -12.00
N ASP A 121 33.63 26.66 -12.27
CA ASP A 121 34.20 27.33 -13.44
C ASP A 121 34.18 26.40 -14.68
N VAL A 122 33.96 25.11 -14.48
CA VAL A 122 33.97 24.07 -15.54
C VAL A 122 32.55 23.77 -16.02
N ALA A 123 31.66 23.38 -15.10
CA ALA A 123 30.32 22.91 -15.45
C ALA A 123 29.26 23.32 -14.42
N GLU A 124 28.02 23.42 -14.88
CA GLU A 124 26.83 23.63 -14.05
C GLU A 124 25.96 22.37 -14.08
N ALA A 125 25.47 21.98 -12.90
CA ALA A 125 24.51 20.90 -12.74
C ALA A 125 23.43 21.27 -11.70
N THR A 126 22.23 20.72 -11.87
CA THR A 126 21.13 20.78 -10.90
C THR A 126 20.60 19.38 -10.68
N ILE A 127 20.24 19.06 -9.44
CA ILE A 127 19.64 17.77 -9.07
C ILE A 127 18.37 18.07 -8.28
N LYS A 128 17.22 17.52 -8.70
CA LYS A 128 15.95 17.64 -7.98
C LYS A 128 15.14 16.35 -8.10
N LEU A 129 14.20 16.11 -7.18
CA LEU A 129 13.18 15.06 -7.39
C LEU A 129 12.29 15.45 -8.58
N LYS A 130 11.97 14.47 -9.44
CA LYS A 130 11.05 14.67 -10.56
C LYS A 130 9.69 15.11 -10.05
N ASP A 131 9.07 16.05 -10.75
CA ASP A 131 7.77 16.61 -10.37
C ASP A 131 6.70 15.50 -10.24
N SER A 132 6.74 14.46 -11.07
CA SER A 132 5.84 13.28 -10.97
C SER A 132 5.99 12.50 -9.66
N VAL A 133 7.22 12.37 -9.13
CA VAL A 133 7.50 11.73 -7.83
C VAL A 133 7.00 12.59 -6.68
N GLN A 134 7.12 13.91 -6.79
CA GLN A 134 6.57 14.83 -5.81
C GLN A 134 5.03 14.75 -5.78
N GLU A 135 4.37 14.69 -6.94
CA GLU A 135 2.91 14.53 -7.02
C GLU A 135 2.43 13.18 -6.46
N ALA A 136 3.15 12.07 -6.72
CA ALA A 136 2.85 10.79 -6.10
C ALA A 136 3.00 10.85 -4.57
N SER A 137 4.05 11.51 -4.07
CA SER A 137 4.29 11.71 -2.64
C SER A 137 3.17 12.53 -1.97
N LYS A 138 2.68 13.59 -2.63
CA LYS A 138 1.55 14.40 -2.14
C LYS A 138 0.27 13.57 -1.95
N LYS A 139 -0.01 12.63 -2.86
CA LYS A 139 -1.19 11.76 -2.76
C LYS A 139 -1.14 10.89 -1.49
N ILE A 140 0.05 10.36 -1.16
CA ILE A 140 0.27 9.55 0.04
C ILE A 140 0.16 10.40 1.31
N ILE A 141 0.71 11.62 1.31
CA ILE A 141 0.57 12.55 2.43
C ILE A 141 -0.89 12.90 2.71
N LYS A 142 -1.68 13.11 1.64
CA LYS A 142 -3.12 13.32 1.76
C LYS A 142 -3.85 12.12 2.36
N GLU A 143 -3.50 10.90 1.94
CA GLU A 143 -4.07 9.66 2.50
C GLU A 143 -3.71 9.47 3.98
N LEU A 144 -2.51 9.87 4.38
CA LEU A 144 -2.07 9.85 5.77
C LEU A 144 -2.66 10.99 6.61
N GLU A 145 -3.51 11.86 6.03
CA GLU A 145 -4.07 13.05 6.66
C GLU A 145 -3.00 13.97 7.27
N LYS A 146 -1.81 13.98 6.66
CA LYS A 146 -0.68 14.80 7.11
C LYS A 146 -0.79 16.23 6.60
N PRO A 147 -0.14 17.21 7.27
CA PRO A 147 -0.15 18.60 6.84
C PRO A 147 0.32 18.79 5.39
N ASP A 148 -0.33 19.69 4.65
CA ASP A 148 0.00 20.01 3.24
C ASP A 148 1.43 20.56 3.06
N ASN A 149 2.07 21.04 4.13
CA ASN A 149 3.44 21.54 4.12
C ASN A 149 4.51 20.45 4.34
N THR A 150 4.12 19.18 4.36
CA THR A 150 5.08 18.07 4.44
C THR A 150 6.03 18.12 3.23
N ASP A 151 7.33 17.95 3.48
CA ASP A 151 8.35 18.01 2.43
C ASP A 151 8.12 16.92 1.37
N VAL A 152 7.99 17.34 0.12
CA VAL A 152 7.96 16.46 -1.06
C VAL A 152 9.02 16.84 -2.08
N ALA A 153 9.80 17.91 -1.81
CA ALA A 153 10.84 18.40 -2.70
C ALA A 153 12.13 17.59 -2.52
N ASN A 154 12.41 17.17 -1.28
CA ASN A 154 13.56 16.32 -0.94
C ASN A 154 13.14 14.99 -0.29
N THR A 155 11.85 14.72 -0.13
CA THR A 155 11.38 13.46 0.47
C THR A 155 10.48 12.69 -0.49
N ILE A 156 10.80 11.42 -0.72
CA ILE A 156 9.95 10.46 -1.43
C ILE A 156 9.09 9.76 -0.38
N HIS A 157 7.78 9.94 -0.47
CA HIS A 157 6.80 9.19 0.30
C HIS A 157 6.32 8.01 -0.54
N TYR A 158 6.39 6.80 -0.01
CA TYR A 158 6.07 5.59 -0.76
C TYR A 158 5.24 4.61 0.07
N SER A 159 4.17 4.08 -0.51
CA SER A 159 3.30 3.05 0.05
C SER A 159 3.86 1.66 -0.27
N LEU A 160 4.03 0.84 0.75
CA LEU A 160 4.28 -0.59 0.63
C LEU A 160 2.97 -1.34 0.86
N PRO A 161 2.57 -2.30 -0.01
CA PRO A 161 1.33 -3.07 0.12
C PRO A 161 1.37 -4.11 1.25
N CYS A 162 2.06 -3.81 2.36
CA CYS A 162 2.38 -4.75 3.43
C CYS A 162 2.09 -4.17 4.81
N THR A 163 1.96 -5.05 5.80
CA THR A 163 1.65 -4.69 7.20
C THR A 163 2.88 -4.73 8.12
N SER A 164 4.02 -5.19 7.60
CA SER A 164 5.31 -5.21 8.29
C SER A 164 6.46 -4.94 7.31
N TYR A 165 7.59 -4.43 7.80
CA TYR A 165 8.78 -4.23 6.98
C TYR A 165 9.52 -5.55 6.80
N ASP A 166 9.87 -5.87 5.57
CA ASP A 166 10.64 -7.07 5.25
C ASP A 166 12.15 -6.77 5.24
N GLU A 167 12.70 -6.45 6.43
CA GLU A 167 14.11 -6.03 6.55
C GLU A 167 15.10 -7.16 6.21
N THR A 168 14.72 -8.42 6.42
CA THR A 168 15.60 -9.59 6.29
C THR A 168 15.21 -10.56 5.17
N GLY A 169 14.01 -10.42 4.59
CA GLY A 169 13.50 -11.36 3.60
C GLY A 169 13.68 -10.93 2.15
N THR A 170 13.02 -11.72 1.30
CA THR A 170 13.02 -11.68 -0.17
C THR A 170 11.64 -11.34 -0.72
N ASN A 171 10.76 -10.73 0.07
CA ASN A 171 9.44 -10.34 -0.41
C ASN A 171 9.55 -9.02 -1.17
N ASP A 172 9.85 -9.14 -2.47
CA ASP A 172 10.05 -8.00 -3.37
C ASP A 172 8.83 -7.05 -3.41
N LYS A 173 7.62 -7.52 -3.10
CA LYS A 173 6.42 -6.68 -3.00
C LYS A 173 6.46 -5.69 -1.82
N CYS A 174 7.21 -6.00 -0.77
CA CYS A 174 7.36 -5.19 0.44
C CYS A 174 8.61 -4.33 0.44
N HIS A 175 9.30 -4.22 -0.69
CA HIS A 175 10.46 -3.35 -0.86
C HIS A 175 10.12 -2.25 -1.86
N TYR A 176 10.72 -1.08 -1.69
CA TYR A 176 10.71 -0.07 -2.74
C TYR A 176 11.96 -0.23 -3.58
N ASN A 177 11.80 -0.77 -4.78
CA ASN A 177 12.90 -0.94 -5.72
C ASN A 177 12.82 0.12 -6.82
N VAL A 178 13.90 0.90 -6.97
CA VAL A 178 13.92 2.03 -7.91
C VAL A 178 15.33 2.40 -8.34
N LYS A 179 15.48 2.90 -9.58
CA LYS A 179 16.71 3.55 -10.03
C LYS A 179 16.72 5.03 -9.62
N LEU A 180 17.88 5.56 -9.26
CA LEU A 180 17.97 6.99 -8.93
C LEU A 180 17.66 7.86 -10.16
N SER A 181 18.01 7.40 -11.35
CA SER A 181 17.66 8.04 -12.63
C SER A 181 16.15 8.10 -12.90
N ASP A 182 15.36 7.21 -12.30
CA ASP A 182 13.91 7.20 -12.43
C ASP A 182 13.22 8.24 -11.54
N VAL A 183 13.88 8.66 -10.45
CA VAL A 183 13.31 9.61 -9.47
C VAL A 183 13.96 10.99 -9.47
N LEU A 184 15.17 11.12 -9.98
CA LEU A 184 15.91 12.38 -10.06
C LEU A 184 15.83 12.99 -11.46
N ASP A 185 15.66 14.32 -11.51
CA ASP A 185 15.88 15.13 -12.70
C ASP A 185 17.23 15.83 -12.59
N ILE A 186 18.06 15.66 -13.63
CA ILE A 186 19.39 16.25 -13.74
C ILE A 186 19.37 17.32 -14.83
N GLY A 187 19.71 18.54 -14.44
CA GLY A 187 19.83 19.69 -15.34
C GLY A 187 21.15 20.43 -15.14
N PRO A 188 21.28 21.68 -15.63
CA PRO A 188 20.33 22.41 -16.47
C PRO A 188 20.53 22.12 -17.97
N LYS A 189 19.44 21.93 -18.73
CA LYS A 189 19.50 21.54 -20.15
C LYS A 189 19.15 22.71 -21.09
N PRO A 190 20.00 23.02 -22.09
CA PRO A 190 19.62 23.90 -23.20
C PRO A 190 18.82 23.17 -24.31
N SER A 191 19.02 21.86 -24.51
CA SER A 191 18.27 21.02 -25.50
C SER A 191 18.56 19.51 -25.40
N GLY A 192 19.01 19.00 -24.24
CA GLY A 192 19.25 17.56 -24.07
C GLY A 192 19.88 17.17 -22.74
N GLY A 193 19.18 16.34 -21.97
CA GLY A 193 19.77 15.27 -21.17
C GLY A 193 20.86 15.47 -20.08
N GLY A 194 21.27 16.64 -19.58
CA GLY A 194 22.11 16.65 -18.36
C GLY A 194 22.76 17.98 -17.96
N PRO A 195 23.96 17.93 -17.33
CA PRO A 195 24.79 19.09 -17.03
C PRO A 195 25.15 19.90 -18.29
N LYS A 196 25.56 21.15 -18.10
CA LYS A 196 26.09 22.02 -19.17
C LYS A 196 27.43 22.63 -18.78
N PHE A 197 28.19 23.11 -19.76
CA PHE A 197 29.35 23.95 -19.48
C PHE A 197 28.91 25.36 -19.03
N VAL A 198 29.75 26.03 -18.23
CA VAL A 198 29.49 27.39 -17.73
C VAL A 198 29.54 28.43 -18.86
N THR A 199 30.32 28.14 -19.90
CA THR A 199 30.45 29.00 -21.07
C THR A 199 30.14 28.23 -22.33
N ASP A 200 29.56 28.90 -23.33
CA ASP A 200 29.26 28.36 -24.66
C ASP A 200 30.53 28.18 -25.52
N LEU A 201 31.70 27.96 -24.90
CA LEU A 201 32.94 27.73 -25.63
C LEU A 201 32.68 26.59 -26.62
N ALA A 202 32.91 26.88 -27.90
CA ALA A 202 32.83 25.92 -28.99
C ALA A 202 33.97 24.89 -28.86
N LEU A 203 33.90 24.06 -27.82
CA LEU A 203 34.75 22.92 -27.60
C LEU A 203 34.27 21.83 -28.55
N ASN A 204 34.70 21.91 -29.80
CA ASN A 204 34.72 20.88 -30.85
C ASN A 204 34.10 19.52 -30.45
N SER A 205 32.77 19.43 -30.37
CA SER A 205 32.01 18.19 -30.10
C SER A 205 32.13 17.57 -28.69
N GLU A 206 32.69 18.29 -27.70
CA GLU A 206 32.81 17.84 -26.31
C GLU A 206 31.45 17.79 -25.59
N LYS A 207 31.23 16.78 -24.74
CA LYS A 207 29.98 16.62 -24.00
C LYS A 207 30.20 16.90 -22.52
N PRO A 208 29.32 17.66 -21.84
CA PRO A 208 29.41 17.88 -20.40
C PRO A 208 29.48 16.58 -19.57
N SER A 209 28.88 15.48 -20.06
CA SER A 209 28.96 14.17 -19.40
C SER A 209 30.37 13.58 -19.31
N ASP A 210 31.32 14.08 -20.10
CA ASP A 210 32.70 13.60 -20.09
C ASP A 210 33.55 14.31 -19.01
N TYR A 211 32.98 15.34 -18.38
CA TYR A 211 33.64 16.21 -17.38
C TYR A 211 32.93 16.20 -16.03
N VAL A 212 31.70 15.66 -15.98
CA VAL A 212 30.88 15.59 -14.77
C VAL A 212 30.75 14.14 -14.34
N PHE A 213 31.22 13.87 -13.13
CA PHE A 213 31.30 12.55 -12.51
C PHE A 213 30.41 12.51 -11.28
N TRP A 214 29.77 11.37 -11.04
CA TRP A 214 28.78 11.24 -9.99
C TRP A 214 29.15 10.19 -8.97
N ARG A 215 28.78 10.47 -7.73
CA ARG A 215 28.77 9.48 -6.66
C ARG A 215 27.49 9.61 -5.84
N PHE A 216 27.11 8.51 -5.22
CA PHE A 216 25.98 8.47 -4.32
C PHE A 216 26.31 7.67 -3.06
N LYS A 217 25.52 7.90 -2.02
CA LYS A 217 25.56 7.16 -0.77
C LYS A 217 24.14 6.87 -0.31
N SER A 218 23.83 5.62 0.00
CA SER A 218 22.50 5.20 0.45
C SER A 218 22.58 4.62 1.86
N GLY A 219 21.89 5.27 2.81
CA GLY A 219 21.89 4.90 4.22
C GLY A 219 23.29 4.80 4.81
N SER A 220 23.58 3.67 5.45
CA SER A 220 24.87 3.36 6.06
C SER A 220 25.92 2.81 5.09
N LYS A 221 25.57 2.58 3.81
CA LYS A 221 26.53 2.09 2.81
C LYS A 221 27.61 3.13 2.54
N ASP A 222 28.77 2.67 2.09
CA ASP A 222 29.83 3.55 1.62
C ASP A 222 29.42 4.29 0.34
N TRP A 223 30.12 5.41 0.06
CA TRP A 223 30.03 6.08 -1.23
C TRP A 223 30.36 5.12 -2.37
N ALA A 224 29.61 5.23 -3.46
CA ALA A 224 29.81 4.48 -4.69
C ALA A 224 29.67 5.41 -5.90
N THR A 225 30.34 5.08 -7.00
CA THR A 225 30.15 5.76 -8.28
C THR A 225 28.73 5.54 -8.79
N TRP A 226 28.16 6.55 -9.43
CA TRP A 226 26.85 6.48 -10.06
C TRP A 226 26.98 6.88 -11.54
N ASP A 227 26.27 6.19 -12.42
CA ASP A 227 26.10 6.61 -13.82
C ASP A 227 24.60 6.83 -14.07
N PRO A 228 24.13 8.08 -14.18
CA PRO A 228 22.72 8.38 -14.42
C PRO A 228 22.16 7.77 -15.71
N LYS A 229 23.00 7.34 -16.66
CA LYS A 229 22.56 6.71 -17.91
C LYS A 229 22.38 5.19 -17.79
N ASN A 230 23.06 4.56 -16.83
CA ASN A 230 23.13 3.10 -16.69
C ASN A 230 23.16 2.66 -15.23
N ASP A 231 22.28 3.24 -14.39
CA ASP A 231 22.26 2.90 -12.97
C ASP A 231 21.48 1.62 -12.67
N ALA A 232 21.94 0.94 -11.64
CA ALA A 232 21.30 -0.25 -11.09
C ALA A 232 20.15 0.13 -10.16
N GLU A 233 19.20 -0.77 -10.04
CA GLU A 233 18.09 -0.64 -9.11
C GLU A 233 18.56 -0.72 -7.65
N LEU A 234 18.04 0.17 -6.82
CA LEU A 234 18.26 0.18 -5.38
C LEU A 234 17.01 -0.33 -4.68
N SER A 235 17.20 -1.24 -3.73
CA SER A 235 16.14 -1.76 -2.88
C SER A 235 16.15 -1.08 -1.51
N PHE A 236 15.03 -0.45 -1.15
CA PHE A 236 14.80 0.20 0.14
C PHE A 236 13.80 -0.61 0.96
N LYS A 237 14.22 -0.96 2.19
CA LYS A 237 13.46 -1.87 3.09
C LYS A 237 13.09 -1.22 4.42
N ALA A 238 13.90 -0.29 4.89
CA ALA A 238 13.70 0.40 6.17
C ALA A 238 12.64 1.50 6.04
N SER A 239 11.97 1.83 7.14
CA SER A 239 10.98 2.90 7.22
C SER A 239 11.48 4.26 6.74
N SER A 240 12.78 4.52 6.92
CA SER A 240 13.43 5.72 6.38
C SER A 240 14.86 5.42 5.93
N THR A 241 15.25 5.95 4.77
CA THR A 241 16.62 5.89 4.25
C THR A 241 17.03 7.23 3.65
N ILE A 242 18.18 7.76 4.04
CA ILE A 242 18.77 8.95 3.44
C ILE A 242 19.62 8.54 2.24
N VAL A 243 19.46 9.22 1.10
CA VAL A 243 20.31 9.05 -0.08
C VAL A 243 20.94 10.39 -0.42
N ASN A 244 22.26 10.43 -0.47
CA ASN A 244 23.02 11.59 -0.91
C ASN A 244 23.53 11.34 -2.34
N VAL A 245 23.39 12.33 -3.21
CA VAL A 245 23.91 12.30 -4.58
C VAL A 245 24.73 13.55 -4.82
N GLU A 246 25.90 13.39 -5.42
CA GLU A 246 26.82 14.49 -5.69
C GLU A 246 27.34 14.45 -7.12
N ALA A 247 27.46 15.63 -7.72
CA ALA A 247 28.08 15.87 -9.01
C ALA A 247 29.41 16.62 -8.82
N TRP A 248 30.45 16.12 -9.48
CA TRP A 248 31.81 16.63 -9.37
C TRP A 248 32.45 16.78 -10.73
N THR A 249 33.36 17.72 -10.86
CA THR A 249 34.33 17.75 -11.96
C THR A 249 35.70 17.37 -11.43
N ALA A 250 36.70 17.32 -12.33
CA ALA A 250 38.10 17.21 -11.94
C ALA A 250 38.57 18.37 -11.01
N CYS A 251 37.82 19.46 -10.88
CA CYS A 251 38.21 20.62 -10.08
C CYS A 251 37.27 20.91 -8.91
N GLY A 252 36.43 19.96 -8.48
CA GLY A 252 35.57 20.13 -7.30
C GLY A 252 34.09 19.86 -7.54
N GLN A 253 33.30 20.01 -6.47
CA GLN A 253 31.86 19.74 -6.45
C GLN A 253 31.07 20.84 -7.16
N ILE A 254 30.07 20.45 -7.94
CA ILE A 254 29.19 21.39 -8.67
C ILE A 254 27.74 21.32 -8.22
N ALA A 255 27.26 20.17 -7.74
CA ALA A 255 25.91 20.01 -7.23
C ALA A 255 25.82 18.87 -6.21
N SER A 256 24.85 18.97 -5.32
CA SER A 256 24.51 17.90 -4.39
C SER A 256 23.03 17.97 -4.03
N ILE A 257 22.47 16.81 -3.66
CA ILE A 257 21.14 16.70 -3.08
C ILE A 257 21.16 15.62 -2.01
N GLU A 258 20.44 15.88 -0.92
CA GLU A 258 20.08 14.88 0.06
C GLU A 258 18.58 14.61 -0.11
N ILE A 259 18.23 13.35 -0.38
CA ILE A 259 16.84 12.91 -0.43
C ILE A 259 16.55 11.92 0.70
N VAL A 260 15.33 11.99 1.24
CA VAL A 260 14.84 11.05 2.24
C VAL A 260 13.79 10.15 1.59
N ILE A 261 13.96 8.84 1.68
CA ILE A 261 12.95 7.87 1.29
C ILE A 261 12.21 7.46 2.55
N LYS A 262 10.89 7.65 2.58
CA LYS A 262 10.01 7.21 3.67
C LYS A 262 9.03 6.16 3.16
N LEU A 263 9.06 4.98 3.77
CA LEU A 263 8.21 3.85 3.41
C LEU A 263 7.09 3.70 4.43
N TYR A 264 5.85 3.67 3.94
CA TYR A 264 4.64 3.57 4.75
C TYR A 264 3.99 2.21 4.57
N LEU A 265 3.70 1.55 5.69
CA LEU A 265 2.98 0.29 5.72
C LEU A 265 1.47 0.54 5.78
N HIS A 266 0.71 -0.51 5.51
CA HIS A 266 -0.72 -0.50 5.72
C HIS A 266 -1.09 -0.94 7.14
N ARG A 267 -2.24 -0.47 7.63
CA ARG A 267 -2.80 -0.94 8.91
C ARG A 267 -3.16 -2.42 8.82
N SER A 268 -2.92 -3.19 9.87
CA SER A 268 -3.40 -4.57 9.92
C SER A 268 -4.92 -4.60 10.08
N LEU A 269 -5.59 -5.57 9.45
CA LEU A 269 -7.01 -5.83 9.70
C LEU A 269 -7.14 -6.61 11.02
N THR A 270 -8.20 -6.35 11.79
CA THR A 270 -8.46 -7.03 13.07
C THR A 270 -9.91 -7.51 13.20
N CYS A 271 -10.13 -8.50 14.07
CA CYS A 271 -11.45 -9.01 14.44
C CYS A 271 -11.89 -8.59 15.86
N ASP A 272 -11.12 -7.73 16.55
CA ASP A 272 -11.34 -7.38 17.96
C ASP A 272 -12.76 -6.84 18.24
N LYS A 273 -13.32 -6.10 17.28
CA LYS A 273 -14.66 -5.51 17.35
C LYS A 273 -15.73 -6.31 16.62
N PHE A 274 -15.38 -7.46 16.05
CA PHE A 274 -16.33 -8.24 15.26
C PHE A 274 -17.50 -8.75 16.09
N THR A 275 -17.28 -9.13 17.35
CA THR A 275 -18.34 -9.56 18.27
C THR A 275 -19.32 -8.42 18.59
N ASP A 276 -18.83 -7.20 18.75
CA ASP A 276 -19.62 -6.01 19.10
C ASP A 276 -20.58 -5.58 17.95
N MET A 277 -20.33 -6.06 16.72
CA MET A 277 -21.16 -5.78 15.54
C MET A 277 -22.48 -6.57 15.52
N TRP A 278 -22.63 -7.55 16.41
CA TRP A 278 -23.80 -8.42 16.45
C TRP A 278 -24.64 -8.14 17.68
N THR A 279 -25.90 -7.77 17.46
CA THR A 279 -26.84 -7.48 18.52
C THR A 279 -27.98 -8.50 18.52
N PRO A 280 -28.11 -9.35 19.54
CA PRO A 280 -29.30 -10.17 19.74
C PRO A 280 -30.49 -9.26 20.08
N LEU A 281 -31.62 -9.44 19.41
CA LEU A 281 -32.86 -8.69 19.67
C LEU A 281 -33.87 -9.52 20.49
N VAL A 282 -33.36 -10.51 21.21
CA VAL A 282 -34.11 -11.47 22.03
C VAL A 282 -33.47 -11.59 23.41
N THR A 283 -34.22 -12.13 24.37
CA THR A 283 -33.75 -12.26 25.75
C THR A 283 -32.60 -13.27 25.84
N LYS A 284 -31.51 -12.87 26.50
CA LYS A 284 -30.40 -13.76 26.86
C LYS A 284 -30.81 -14.61 28.08
N VAL A 285 -30.49 -15.90 28.05
CA VAL A 285 -30.67 -16.81 29.19
C VAL A 285 -29.69 -16.40 30.30
N TYR A 286 -30.20 -16.17 31.51
CA TYR A 286 -29.35 -15.76 32.63
C TYR A 286 -28.34 -16.84 32.98
N GLY A 287 -27.05 -16.48 33.03
CA GLY A 287 -25.95 -17.38 33.38
C GLY A 287 -25.38 -18.22 32.22
N GLU A 288 -25.90 -18.11 31.00
CA GLU A 288 -25.36 -18.76 29.80
C GLU A 288 -25.16 -17.77 28.63
N ASP A 289 -24.23 -18.07 27.71
CA ASP A 289 -24.13 -17.41 26.39
C ASP A 289 -25.14 -18.03 25.39
N THR A 290 -26.40 -18.10 25.82
CA THR A 290 -27.52 -18.68 25.09
C THR A 290 -28.65 -17.65 24.98
N TYR A 291 -29.28 -17.57 23.82
CA TYR A 291 -30.40 -16.65 23.56
C TYR A 291 -31.70 -17.41 23.36
N CYS A 292 -32.79 -16.86 23.86
CA CYS A 292 -34.11 -17.45 23.66
C CYS A 292 -34.63 -17.18 22.25
N ASN A 293 -35.39 -18.12 21.72
CA ASN A 293 -36.35 -17.84 20.66
C ASN A 293 -37.30 -16.68 21.04
N VAL A 294 -37.85 -16.05 20.01
CA VAL A 294 -39.03 -15.20 20.15
C VAL A 294 -40.14 -16.02 20.82
N PRO A 295 -40.90 -15.44 21.77
CA PRO A 295 -42.00 -16.16 22.44
C PRO A 295 -42.96 -16.82 21.46
N ASP A 296 -43.30 -18.08 21.74
CA ASP A 296 -44.14 -18.97 20.93
C ASP A 296 -43.60 -19.33 19.53
N SER A 297 -42.39 -18.87 19.15
CA SER A 297 -41.80 -19.04 17.82
C SER A 297 -40.64 -20.05 17.79
N ASP A 298 -40.16 -20.48 16.62
CA ASP A 298 -38.94 -21.32 16.43
C ASP A 298 -37.72 -20.52 16.00
N PHE A 299 -37.80 -19.19 15.97
CA PHE A 299 -36.69 -18.37 15.51
C PHE A 299 -36.29 -17.34 16.55
N SER A 300 -35.04 -16.93 16.47
CA SER A 300 -34.45 -15.84 17.25
C SER A 300 -34.08 -14.68 16.32
N LEU A 301 -34.22 -13.44 16.78
CA LEU A 301 -33.83 -12.26 16.00
C LEU A 301 -32.43 -11.77 16.35
N PHE A 302 -31.68 -11.41 15.32
CA PHE A 302 -30.37 -10.79 15.42
C PHE A 302 -30.25 -9.61 14.46
N ASN A 303 -29.42 -8.65 14.84
CA ASN A 303 -29.00 -7.54 14.01
C ASN A 303 -27.50 -7.61 13.76
N LEU A 304 -27.11 -7.49 12.49
CA LEU A 304 -25.74 -7.24 12.06
C LEU A 304 -25.62 -5.73 11.80
N ASN A 305 -24.89 -5.02 12.64
CA ASN A 305 -24.52 -3.63 12.45
C ASN A 305 -22.99 -3.54 12.30
N TYR A 306 -22.56 -3.67 11.06
CA TYR A 306 -21.16 -3.68 10.67
C TYR A 306 -20.72 -2.30 10.16
N ASP A 307 -19.51 -1.92 10.55
CA ASP A 307 -18.75 -0.79 10.02
C ASP A 307 -17.32 -1.24 9.70
N TYR A 308 -16.87 -1.05 8.47
CA TYR A 308 -15.52 -1.44 8.05
C TYR A 308 -14.44 -0.70 8.84
N ASP A 309 -14.73 0.52 9.32
CA ASP A 309 -13.80 1.32 10.11
C ASP A 309 -13.56 0.76 11.52
N GLU A 310 -14.34 -0.25 11.95
CA GLU A 310 -14.09 -1.01 13.18
C GLU A 310 -13.20 -2.25 12.92
N VAL A 311 -13.13 -2.73 11.67
CA VAL A 311 -12.24 -3.84 11.24
C VAL A 311 -10.81 -3.33 10.99
N ILE A 312 -10.68 -2.07 10.57
CA ILE A 312 -9.40 -1.36 10.60
C ILE A 312 -9.36 -0.56 11.90
N PRO A 313 -8.59 -0.97 12.92
CA PRO A 313 -8.67 -0.34 14.23
C PRO A 313 -8.41 1.17 14.16
N PRO A 314 -9.12 1.98 14.96
CA PRO A 314 -8.90 3.41 15.04
C PRO A 314 -7.50 3.72 15.57
N VAL A 315 -6.98 4.87 15.17
CA VAL A 315 -5.56 5.19 15.30
C VAL A 315 -5.14 5.37 16.76
N VAL A 316 -4.06 4.70 17.18
CA VAL A 316 -3.35 5.01 18.41
C VAL A 316 -1.84 4.97 18.18
N GLY A 317 -1.12 6.01 18.62
CA GLY A 317 0.34 6.04 18.62
C GLY A 317 1.00 5.90 17.24
N GLN A 318 1.85 4.88 17.07
CA GLN A 318 2.66 4.65 15.85
C GLN A 318 1.82 4.33 14.59
N GLU A 319 0.53 4.01 14.73
CA GLU A 319 -0.39 3.72 13.61
C GLU A 319 -0.79 4.96 12.80
N LEU A 320 -0.48 6.19 13.27
CA LEU A 320 -0.65 7.45 12.49
C LEU A 320 0.22 7.49 11.23
N GLU A 321 1.24 6.64 11.17
CA GLU A 321 2.17 6.54 10.04
C GLU A 321 1.78 5.40 9.07
N ARG A 322 0.57 4.85 9.19
CA ARG A 322 0.09 3.72 8.36
C ARG A 322 -1.13 4.07 7.53
N LEU A 323 -1.09 3.59 6.30
CA LEU A 323 -2.12 3.77 5.29
C LEU A 323 -3.33 2.88 5.60
N LYS A 324 -4.53 3.47 5.57
CA LYS A 324 -5.79 2.74 5.76
C LYS A 324 -6.02 1.76 4.61
N GLY A 325 -5.72 2.20 3.39
CA GLY A 325 -6.11 1.51 2.17
C GLY A 325 -7.62 1.66 1.92
N THR A 326 -8.09 1.14 0.80
CA THR A 326 -9.48 1.33 0.38
C THR A 326 -10.26 0.06 0.63
N TYR A 327 -11.40 0.17 1.32
CA TYR A 327 -12.33 -0.94 1.44
C TYR A 327 -12.73 -1.47 0.06
N LYS A 328 -12.71 -2.80 -0.11
CA LYS A 328 -13.06 -3.46 -1.36
C LYS A 328 -14.39 -4.15 -1.26
N GLN A 329 -14.48 -5.17 -0.40
CA GLN A 329 -15.68 -5.96 -0.23
C GLN A 329 -15.71 -6.74 1.08
N VAL A 330 -16.92 -7.06 1.51
CA VAL A 330 -17.22 -8.04 2.57
C VAL A 330 -18.13 -9.13 2.02
N LYS A 331 -17.93 -10.36 2.49
CA LYS A 331 -18.84 -11.49 2.30
C LYS A 331 -19.05 -12.18 3.65
N CYS A 332 -20.30 -12.41 4.03
CA CYS A 332 -20.61 -13.15 5.26
C CYS A 332 -21.39 -14.42 4.97
N ASP A 333 -20.85 -15.54 5.45
CA ASP A 333 -21.43 -16.87 5.38
C ASP A 333 -21.94 -17.28 6.77
N ILE A 334 -23.11 -17.91 6.84
CA ILE A 334 -23.71 -18.40 8.08
C ILE A 334 -23.94 -19.91 8.01
N ARG A 335 -23.66 -20.61 9.12
CA ARG A 335 -23.99 -22.02 9.33
C ARG A 335 -24.87 -22.13 10.56
N VAL A 336 -25.91 -22.95 10.50
CA VAL A 336 -26.78 -23.28 11.63
C VAL A 336 -26.78 -24.79 11.80
N ARG A 337 -26.54 -25.28 13.02
CA ARG A 337 -26.52 -26.71 13.37
C ARG A 337 -27.13 -26.96 14.73
N GLU A 338 -27.44 -28.21 15.03
CA GLU A 338 -27.70 -28.61 16.41
C GLU A 338 -26.44 -28.41 17.26
N SER A 339 -26.63 -28.07 18.54
CA SER A 339 -25.51 -27.84 19.47
C SER A 339 -24.59 -29.06 19.62
N THR A 340 -25.17 -30.27 19.54
CA THR A 340 -24.45 -31.55 19.67
C THR A 340 -23.74 -32.01 18.39
N ALA A 341 -24.07 -31.40 17.24
CA ALA A 341 -23.43 -31.73 15.98
C ALA A 341 -22.01 -31.16 15.89
N ALA A 342 -21.13 -31.79 15.10
CA ALA A 342 -19.76 -31.32 14.93
C ALA A 342 -19.70 -29.92 14.27
N GLU A 343 -18.71 -29.12 14.63
CA GLU A 343 -18.43 -27.87 13.92
C GLU A 343 -18.11 -28.20 12.44
N TYR A 344 -18.76 -27.48 11.51
CA TYR A 344 -18.72 -27.74 10.05
C TYR A 344 -19.45 -28.98 9.54
N SER A 345 -20.33 -29.61 10.33
CA SER A 345 -21.21 -30.69 9.84
C SER A 345 -22.28 -30.24 8.82
N VAL A 346 -22.42 -28.91 8.65
CA VAL A 346 -23.41 -28.26 7.78
C VAL A 346 -22.71 -27.28 6.85
N ASN A 347 -23.14 -27.29 5.59
CA ASN A 347 -22.69 -26.36 4.58
C ASN A 347 -23.26 -24.95 4.84
N PRO A 348 -22.44 -23.89 4.71
CA PRO A 348 -22.88 -22.53 4.92
C PRO A 348 -23.84 -22.03 3.84
N ALA A 349 -24.61 -21.00 4.18
CA ALA A 349 -25.31 -20.14 3.24
C ALA A 349 -24.81 -18.70 3.30
N ILE A 350 -25.03 -17.95 2.23
CA ILE A 350 -24.62 -16.55 2.13
C ILE A 350 -25.63 -15.67 2.87
N LEU A 351 -25.24 -15.11 4.02
CA LEU A 351 -26.06 -14.14 4.78
C LEU A 351 -25.98 -12.74 4.15
N VAL A 352 -24.76 -12.34 3.81
CA VAL A 352 -24.41 -11.11 3.11
C VAL A 352 -23.57 -11.50 1.90
N GLY A 353 -24.10 -11.25 0.70
CA GLY A 353 -23.35 -11.46 -0.53
C GLY A 353 -22.19 -10.48 -0.64
N GLU A 354 -21.29 -10.73 -1.59
CA GLU A 354 -20.20 -9.79 -1.87
C GLU A 354 -20.77 -8.40 -2.12
N THR A 355 -20.39 -7.46 -1.27
CA THR A 355 -20.83 -6.06 -1.34
C THR A 355 -19.65 -5.14 -1.04
N ASN A 356 -19.66 -3.98 -1.71
CA ASN A 356 -18.73 -2.87 -1.49
C ASN A 356 -19.35 -1.78 -0.59
N GLU A 357 -20.40 -2.11 0.15
CA GLU A 357 -20.92 -1.27 1.24
C GLU A 357 -19.99 -1.29 2.44
N ASN A 358 -19.50 -0.13 2.86
CA ASN A 358 -18.60 0.01 4.02
C ASN A 358 -19.34 -0.05 5.36
N LYS A 359 -20.67 -0.01 5.35
CA LYS A 359 -21.53 -0.20 6.51
C LYS A 359 -22.70 -1.07 6.13
N ILE A 360 -23.07 -2.00 7.00
CA ILE A 360 -24.21 -2.89 6.80
C ILE A 360 -25.03 -2.87 8.08
N ASN A 361 -26.32 -2.58 7.97
CA ASN A 361 -27.25 -2.73 9.08
C ASN A 361 -28.39 -3.64 8.62
N LYS A 362 -28.43 -4.87 9.14
CA LYS A 362 -29.33 -5.91 8.67
C LYS A 362 -29.91 -6.73 9.80
N ASN A 363 -31.23 -6.82 9.86
CA ASN A 363 -31.93 -7.73 10.75
C ASN A 363 -32.13 -9.08 10.05
N PHE A 364 -32.01 -10.17 10.81
CA PHE A 364 -32.31 -11.51 10.31
C PHE A 364 -32.86 -12.37 11.43
N ALA A 365 -33.73 -13.31 11.06
CA ALA A 365 -34.21 -14.37 11.93
C ALA A 365 -33.36 -15.63 11.72
N VAL A 366 -33.05 -16.35 12.79
CA VAL A 366 -32.42 -17.67 12.74
C VAL A 366 -33.36 -18.68 13.37
N GLU A 367 -33.87 -19.60 12.56
CA GLU A 367 -34.68 -20.73 13.02
C GLU A 367 -33.81 -21.75 13.77
N LEU A 368 -34.35 -22.31 14.85
CA LEU A 368 -33.79 -23.49 15.47
C LEU A 368 -33.81 -24.64 14.45
N VAL A 369 -32.77 -25.48 14.45
CA VAL A 369 -32.70 -26.64 13.55
C VAL A 369 -33.91 -27.53 13.78
N HIS A 370 -34.56 -27.93 12.69
CA HIS A 370 -35.75 -28.77 12.72
C HIS A 370 -35.57 -29.96 11.76
N ASP A 371 -35.18 -31.12 12.31
CA ASP A 371 -34.94 -32.33 11.50
C ASP A 371 -35.06 -33.62 12.35
N PRO A 372 -36.21 -34.32 12.36
CA PRO A 372 -37.58 -33.88 12.05
C PRO A 372 -38.23 -33.13 13.24
N HIS A 373 -37.47 -32.89 14.30
CA HIS A 373 -37.93 -32.22 15.50
C HIS A 373 -37.04 -31.02 15.78
N THR A 374 -37.60 -30.00 16.42
CA THR A 374 -36.83 -28.81 16.76
C THR A 374 -35.81 -29.17 17.84
N ALA A 375 -34.54 -28.91 17.54
CA ALA A 375 -33.44 -29.16 18.43
C ALA A 375 -33.59 -28.31 19.71
N PRO A 376 -33.31 -28.87 20.92
CA PRO A 376 -33.39 -28.09 22.16
C PRO A 376 -32.48 -26.86 22.16
N LYS A 377 -31.28 -27.00 21.59
CA LYS A 377 -30.30 -25.94 21.39
C LYS A 377 -29.74 -26.03 19.97
N SER A 378 -29.69 -24.89 19.29
CA SER A 378 -29.03 -24.74 17.98
C SER A 378 -27.88 -23.75 18.11
N VAL A 379 -26.79 -23.99 17.39
CA VAL A 379 -25.65 -23.09 17.31
C VAL A 379 -25.57 -22.56 15.89
N PHE A 380 -25.48 -21.25 15.74
CA PHE A 380 -25.13 -20.66 14.46
C PHE A 380 -23.79 -19.93 14.52
N ARG A 381 -23.00 -20.09 13.47
CA ARG A 381 -21.68 -19.50 13.31
C ARG A 381 -21.69 -18.63 12.06
N VAL A 382 -21.33 -17.37 12.22
CA VAL A 382 -21.16 -16.43 11.12
C VAL A 382 -19.68 -16.22 10.87
N GLU A 383 -19.26 -16.34 9.62
CA GLU A 383 -17.91 -16.02 9.15
C GLU A 383 -17.99 -14.90 8.13
N CYS A 384 -17.36 -13.76 8.41
CA CYS A 384 -17.26 -12.66 7.46
C CYS A 384 -15.81 -12.51 6.98
N THR A 385 -15.62 -12.53 5.66
CA THR A 385 -14.34 -12.23 5.04
C THR A 385 -14.37 -10.80 4.53
N PHE A 386 -13.49 -9.98 5.09
CA PHE A 386 -13.28 -8.58 4.72
C PHE A 386 -12.06 -8.48 3.84
N SER A 387 -12.11 -7.62 2.84
CA SER A 387 -10.97 -7.35 1.97
C SER A 387 -10.85 -5.87 1.64
N ARG A 388 -9.61 -5.48 1.35
CA ARG A 388 -9.25 -4.12 0.93
C ARG A 388 -8.37 -4.16 -0.29
N ASP A 389 -8.36 -3.05 -1.02
CA ASP A 389 -7.30 -2.73 -1.95
C ASP A 389 -6.22 -1.91 -1.22
N SER A 390 -4.96 -2.36 -1.31
CA SER A 390 -3.84 -1.56 -0.81
C SER A 390 -3.79 -0.23 -1.56
N TYR A 391 -3.43 0.83 -0.85
CA TYR A 391 -3.12 2.11 -1.45
C TYR A 391 -1.94 1.95 -2.40
N ASN A 392 -2.18 2.12 -3.70
CA ASN A 392 -1.14 2.11 -4.70
C ASN A 392 -0.51 3.50 -4.82
N ASN A 393 0.75 3.57 -5.25
CA ASN A 393 1.48 4.84 -5.39
C ASN A 393 0.97 5.73 -6.53
N GLY A 394 -0.23 5.46 -7.06
CA GLY A 394 -0.68 5.84 -8.39
C GLY A 394 0.20 5.17 -9.43
N ASN A 395 -0.37 4.52 -10.44
CA ASN A 395 0.43 4.10 -11.59
C ASN A 395 1.13 5.35 -12.17
N ASN A 396 2.44 5.48 -11.94
CA ASN A 396 3.29 5.78 -13.07
C ASN A 396 3.02 4.63 -14.03
N GLY A 397 2.21 4.90 -15.06
CA GLY A 397 2.45 4.19 -16.29
C GLY A 397 3.95 4.32 -16.52
N ASN A 398 4.68 3.21 -16.48
CA ASN A 398 5.83 3.11 -17.36
C ASN A 398 5.30 3.66 -18.68
N ASN A 399 5.79 4.81 -19.14
CA ASN A 399 5.65 5.14 -20.54
C ASN A 399 6.10 3.87 -21.24
N GLY A 400 5.17 3.16 -21.87
CA GLY A 400 5.52 2.02 -22.68
C GLY A 400 6.64 2.51 -23.57
N ASN A 401 7.78 1.83 -23.54
CA ASN A 401 8.86 2.10 -24.48
C ASN A 401 8.17 2.30 -25.83
N ASN A 402 8.35 3.47 -26.45
CA ASN A 402 7.91 3.67 -27.83
C ASN A 402 8.40 2.42 -28.57
N GLY A 403 7.46 1.65 -29.11
CA GLY A 403 7.81 0.46 -29.88
C GLY A 403 8.88 0.86 -30.88
N ASN A 404 10.00 0.14 -30.89
CA ASN A 404 11.05 0.38 -31.87
C ASN A 404 10.38 0.49 -33.24
N ASN A 405 10.60 1.60 -33.95
CA ASN A 405 10.23 1.70 -35.36
C ASN A 405 10.74 0.42 -36.04
N GLY A 406 9.83 -0.32 -36.68
CA GLY A 406 10.21 -1.52 -37.42
C GLY A 406 11.37 -1.20 -38.35
N ASN A 407 12.40 -2.06 -38.34
CA ASN A 407 13.52 -1.92 -39.25
C ASN A 407 12.99 -1.77 -40.68
N ASN A 408 13.42 -0.72 -41.40
CA ASN A 408 13.21 -0.64 -42.84
C ASN A 408 13.71 -1.94 -43.47
N GLY A 409 12.85 -2.59 -44.25
CA GLY A 409 13.23 -3.79 -45.01
C GLY A 409 14.47 -3.50 -45.85
N ASN A 410 15.41 -4.45 -45.89
CA ASN A 410 16.61 -4.34 -46.71
C ASN A 410 16.22 -4.04 -48.16
N ASN A 411 16.85 -3.04 -48.77
CA ASN A 411 16.77 -2.84 -50.22
C ASN A 411 17.21 -4.14 -50.92
N GLY A 412 16.36 -4.66 -51.81
CA GLY A 412 16.72 -5.78 -52.67
C GLY A 412 17.91 -5.41 -53.57
N ASN A 413 18.81 -6.35 -53.79
CA ASN A 413 19.92 -6.17 -54.73
C ASN A 413 19.40 -5.92 -56.15
N ASP A 414 20.04 -4.98 -56.86
CA ASP A 414 19.78 -4.73 -58.28
C ASP A 414 20.01 -6.00 -59.11
N GLY A 415 18.98 -6.43 -59.84
CA GLY A 415 19.07 -7.51 -60.81
C GLY A 415 19.74 -7.04 -62.11
N ASN A 416 20.69 -7.82 -62.61
CA ASN A 416 21.26 -7.64 -63.95
C ASN A 416 20.19 -7.73 -65.05
N ASN A 417 20.33 -6.90 -66.08
CA ASN A 417 19.48 -6.87 -67.27
C ASN A 417 19.34 -8.24 -67.95
N GLY A 418 18.11 -8.77 -68.02
CA GLY A 418 17.78 -9.95 -68.82
C GLY A 418 16.28 -10.25 -68.84
N ASN A 419 15.69 -10.16 -70.05
CA ASN A 419 14.38 -10.63 -70.54
C ASN A 419 13.15 -10.65 -69.61
N ASN A 420 12.07 -10.00 -70.09
CA ASN A 420 10.72 -9.99 -69.53
C ASN A 420 10.26 -11.38 -69.03
N GLY A 421 10.39 -11.60 -67.72
CA GLY A 421 9.68 -12.62 -66.96
C GLY A 421 8.41 -12.03 -66.35
N ASN A 422 7.35 -12.85 -66.26
CA ASN A 422 6.04 -12.48 -65.73
C ASN A 422 6.10 -11.67 -64.43
N ASN A 423 5.15 -10.73 -64.26
CA ASN A 423 4.92 -10.01 -63.00
C ASN A 423 4.88 -11.01 -61.84
N GLY A 424 5.75 -10.80 -60.84
CA GLY A 424 5.66 -11.51 -59.58
C GLY A 424 4.38 -11.13 -58.84
N ASN A 425 3.77 -12.10 -58.15
CA ASN A 425 2.60 -11.85 -57.31
C ASN A 425 2.93 -10.80 -56.23
N ASP A 426 1.97 -9.90 -55.97
CA ASP A 426 2.03 -8.99 -54.83
C ASP A 426 2.26 -9.78 -53.54
N GLY A 427 3.21 -9.32 -52.72
CA GLY A 427 3.43 -9.89 -51.40
C GLY A 427 2.18 -9.75 -50.55
N ASN A 428 1.80 -10.80 -49.83
CA ASN A 428 0.67 -10.76 -48.91
C ASN A 428 0.86 -9.59 -47.92
N ASN A 429 -0.17 -8.76 -47.77
CA ASN A 429 -0.25 -7.80 -46.67
C ASN A 429 0.01 -8.55 -45.36
N GLY A 430 0.92 -8.01 -44.54
CA GLY A 430 1.11 -8.50 -43.17
C GLY A 430 -0.22 -8.42 -42.43
N ASN A 431 -0.56 -9.45 -41.66
CA ASN A 431 -1.74 -9.43 -40.81
C ASN A 431 -1.66 -8.25 -39.85
N ASP A 432 -2.74 -7.48 -39.76
CA ASP A 432 -2.93 -6.51 -38.69
C ASP A 432 -2.70 -7.21 -37.34
N GLY A 433 -1.85 -6.63 -36.50
CA GLY A 433 -1.65 -7.11 -35.15
C GLY A 433 -2.97 -7.04 -34.39
N ASN A 434 -3.43 -8.17 -33.85
CA ASN A 434 -4.59 -8.21 -32.97
C ASN A 434 -4.41 -7.17 -31.85
N ASN A 435 -5.40 -6.30 -31.67
CA ASN A 435 -5.52 -5.50 -30.46
C ASN A 435 -5.40 -6.43 -29.24
N GLY A 436 -4.46 -6.15 -28.36
CA GLY A 436 -4.35 -6.85 -27.08
C GLY A 436 -5.65 -6.69 -26.32
N ASN A 437 -6.36 -7.78 -26.09
CA ASN A 437 -7.45 -7.82 -25.12
C ASN A 437 -6.91 -7.38 -23.76
N ASN A 438 -7.58 -6.43 -23.12
CA ASN A 438 -7.40 -6.17 -21.69
C ASN A 438 -7.54 -7.52 -20.96
N GLY A 439 -6.47 -7.93 -20.28
CA GLY A 439 -6.45 -9.15 -19.49
C GLY A 439 -7.47 -9.03 -18.36
N ASN A 440 -8.55 -9.80 -18.46
CA ASN A 440 -9.32 -10.22 -17.30
C ASN A 440 -8.37 -11.01 -16.39
N ASN A 441 -8.18 -10.54 -15.16
CA ASN A 441 -7.43 -11.27 -14.13
C ASN A 441 -8.08 -12.64 -13.91
N GLY A 442 -7.32 -13.70 -14.22
CA GLY A 442 -7.72 -15.08 -14.01
C GLY A 442 -7.80 -15.42 -12.52
N TYR A 443 -8.95 -15.94 -12.12
CA TYR A 443 -9.13 -16.72 -10.90
C TYR A 443 -8.42 -18.08 -11.06
N GLY A 444 -7.48 -18.40 -10.16
CA GLY A 444 -6.79 -19.69 -10.04
C GLY A 444 -5.77 -19.66 -8.89
N PRO A 445 -5.57 -20.78 -8.18
CA PRO A 445 -5.67 -20.87 -6.74
C PRO A 445 -4.75 -19.87 -6.00
N VAL A 446 -5.39 -18.97 -5.25
CA VAL A 446 -4.73 -17.94 -4.46
C VAL A 446 -4.02 -18.63 -3.29
N THR A 447 -2.69 -18.65 -3.30
CA THR A 447 -1.94 -18.70 -2.05
C THR A 447 -2.25 -17.40 -1.29
N PRO A 448 -2.66 -17.44 -0.01
CA PRO A 448 -3.10 -16.26 0.74
C PRO A 448 -2.14 -15.06 0.64
N ASP A 449 -2.49 -14.00 -0.10
CA ASP A 449 -1.96 -12.65 0.18
C ASP A 449 -2.70 -12.18 1.45
N SER A 450 -2.32 -12.72 2.61
CA SER A 450 -3.02 -12.59 3.90
C SER A 450 -3.02 -11.18 4.50
N GLU A 451 -2.41 -10.20 3.84
CA GLU A 451 -2.28 -8.82 4.34
C GLU A 451 -3.44 -7.89 3.91
N ASN A 452 -4.25 -8.32 2.95
CA ASN A 452 -5.33 -7.52 2.37
C ASN A 452 -6.73 -8.10 2.59
N TYR A 453 -6.84 -9.23 3.29
CA TYR A 453 -8.13 -9.76 3.74
C TYR A 453 -8.01 -10.42 5.11
N ILE A 454 -9.12 -10.43 5.85
CA ILE A 454 -9.24 -11.13 7.13
C ILE A 454 -10.60 -11.83 7.20
N THR A 455 -10.64 -13.02 7.77
CA THR A 455 -11.89 -13.72 8.06
C THR A 455 -12.14 -13.72 9.56
N CYS A 456 -13.19 -13.03 9.98
CA CYS A 456 -13.63 -12.99 11.37
C CYS A 456 -14.82 -13.93 11.55
N PHE A 457 -14.96 -14.51 12.73
CA PHE A 457 -16.10 -15.38 13.03
C PHE A 457 -16.63 -15.17 14.43
N HIS A 458 -17.92 -15.44 14.59
CA HIS A 458 -18.58 -15.45 15.88
C HIS A 458 -19.69 -16.51 15.90
N SER A 459 -19.89 -17.13 17.06
CA SER A 459 -20.87 -18.21 17.23
C SER A 459 -21.85 -17.86 18.34
N PHE A 460 -23.11 -18.18 18.11
CA PHE A 460 -24.20 -17.93 19.03
C PHE A 460 -24.96 -19.22 19.28
N THR A 461 -25.46 -19.38 20.49
CA THR A 461 -26.37 -20.48 20.84
C THR A 461 -27.77 -19.92 21.02
N ILE A 462 -28.74 -20.56 20.39
CA ILE A 462 -30.17 -20.30 20.59
C ILE A 462 -30.84 -21.52 21.21
N THR A 463 -31.79 -21.30 22.11
CA THR A 463 -32.53 -22.36 22.80
C THR A 463 -34.02 -22.05 22.80
N ASP A 464 -34.82 -23.10 22.88
CA ASP A 464 -36.27 -22.98 23.03
C ASP A 464 -36.62 -22.72 24.51
N CYS A 465 -36.79 -21.44 24.88
CA CYS A 465 -37.08 -21.00 26.25
C CYS A 465 -38.57 -21.00 26.58
N ASP A 466 -39.41 -20.77 25.57
CA ASP A 466 -40.86 -20.66 25.72
C ASP A 466 -41.52 -21.70 24.83
N LYS A 467 -41.34 -22.96 25.23
CA LYS A 467 -41.96 -24.10 24.56
C LYS A 467 -43.48 -23.94 24.68
N PRO A 468 -44.24 -24.07 23.58
CA PRO A 468 -45.70 -23.98 23.63
C PRO A 468 -46.28 -24.94 24.69
N ARG A 469 -47.18 -24.45 25.53
CA ARG A 469 -47.85 -25.28 26.55
C ARG A 469 -49.03 -26.03 25.92
N ILE A 470 -48.98 -27.35 25.89
CA ILE A 470 -50.15 -28.20 25.53
C ILE A 470 -51.05 -28.27 26.76
N GLU A 471 -52.32 -27.87 26.61
CA GLU A 471 -53.30 -28.10 27.68
C GLU A 471 -53.51 -29.61 27.90
N PRO A 472 -53.60 -30.09 29.15
CA PRO A 472 -53.83 -31.50 29.42
C PRO A 472 -55.16 -31.98 28.81
N GLY A 473 -55.10 -32.89 27.84
CA GLY A 473 -56.28 -33.53 27.24
C GLY A 473 -56.56 -33.21 25.76
N VAL A 474 -55.68 -32.47 25.08
CA VAL A 474 -55.69 -32.32 23.62
C VAL A 474 -54.82 -33.41 22.99
N GLU A 475 -55.40 -34.20 22.08
CA GLU A 475 -54.64 -35.19 21.30
C GLU A 475 -53.72 -34.47 20.31
N GLU A 476 -52.54 -35.04 20.13
CA GLU A 476 -51.42 -34.41 19.45
C GLU A 476 -51.69 -34.14 17.96
N GLU A 477 -52.60 -34.91 17.36
CA GLU A 477 -53.06 -34.81 15.97
C GLU A 477 -54.10 -33.71 15.72
N ASP A 478 -54.72 -33.16 16.78
CA ASP A 478 -55.76 -32.13 16.68
C ASP A 478 -55.21 -30.70 16.69
N VAL A 479 -53.89 -30.56 16.60
CA VAL A 479 -53.24 -29.27 16.77
C VAL A 479 -52.76 -28.67 15.45
N CYS A 480 -53.32 -27.50 15.12
CA CYS A 480 -53.09 -26.67 13.93
C CYS A 480 -51.66 -26.74 13.33
N ALA A 481 -50.63 -26.72 14.15
CA ALA A 481 -49.25 -26.68 13.67
C ALA A 481 -48.73 -28.00 13.05
N TYR A 482 -49.46 -29.12 13.17
CA TYR A 482 -49.17 -30.38 12.47
C TYR A 482 -49.64 -30.39 11.02
N ASP A 483 -50.74 -29.69 10.71
CA ASP A 483 -51.27 -29.63 9.35
C ASP A 483 -50.33 -28.90 8.38
N CYS A 484 -49.41 -28.10 8.91
CA CYS A 484 -48.46 -27.29 8.17
C CYS A 484 -47.01 -27.77 8.27
N ALA A 485 -46.74 -28.74 9.15
CA ALA A 485 -45.45 -29.41 9.20
C ALA A 485 -45.17 -30.07 7.84
N ASP A 486 -43.98 -29.86 7.28
CA ASP A 486 -43.52 -30.41 5.98
C ASP A 486 -44.17 -29.86 4.70
N LYS A 487 -45.08 -28.88 4.75
CA LYS A 487 -45.76 -28.32 3.56
C LYS A 487 -45.10 -27.08 2.94
N GLU A 488 -43.83 -26.82 3.24
CA GLU A 488 -43.02 -25.67 2.77
C GLU A 488 -43.57 -24.26 3.07
N LYS A 489 -44.77 -24.13 3.66
CA LYS A 489 -45.37 -22.86 4.09
C LYS A 489 -45.15 -22.62 5.60
N PRO A 490 -44.94 -21.37 6.03
CA PRO A 490 -44.78 -21.05 7.44
C PRO A 490 -46.10 -21.25 8.20
N GLY A 491 -46.03 -22.00 9.29
CA GLY A 491 -47.13 -22.23 10.21
C GLY A 491 -47.36 -21.06 11.18
N ALA A 492 -48.32 -21.21 12.08
CA ALA A 492 -48.58 -20.23 13.13
C ALA A 492 -47.30 -19.92 13.93
N TYR A 493 -47.02 -18.63 14.14
CA TYR A 493 -45.87 -18.07 14.84
C TYR A 493 -44.49 -18.38 14.22
N GLU A 494 -44.43 -18.95 13.02
CA GLU A 494 -43.18 -19.11 12.26
C GLU A 494 -42.86 -17.83 11.46
N ALA A 495 -41.58 -17.65 11.12
CA ALA A 495 -41.14 -16.49 10.34
C ALA A 495 -41.62 -16.60 8.88
N CYS A 496 -42.18 -15.53 8.34
CA CYS A 496 -42.85 -15.54 7.03
C CYS A 496 -42.43 -14.39 6.10
N GLY A 497 -41.55 -13.50 6.55
CA GLY A 497 -41.07 -12.36 5.77
C GLY A 497 -39.74 -11.82 6.29
N GLY A 498 -38.96 -11.23 5.40
CA GLY A 498 -37.64 -10.67 5.71
C GLY A 498 -36.49 -11.65 5.44
N THR A 499 -35.32 -11.46 6.06
CA THR A 499 -34.19 -12.39 5.93
C THR A 499 -34.28 -13.49 6.99
N ILE A 500 -34.53 -14.72 6.57
CA ILE A 500 -34.73 -15.88 7.46
C ILE A 500 -33.64 -16.92 7.18
N VAL A 501 -32.95 -17.36 8.22
CA VAL A 501 -31.92 -18.39 8.15
C VAL A 501 -32.47 -19.68 8.73
N SER A 502 -32.41 -20.75 7.94
CA SER A 502 -32.95 -22.06 8.29
C SER A 502 -31.90 -23.15 8.02
N SER A 503 -32.06 -24.33 8.60
CA SER A 503 -31.20 -25.48 8.29
C SER A 503 -31.98 -26.78 8.27
N LYS A 504 -31.65 -27.63 7.29
CA LYS A 504 -32.22 -28.95 7.08
C LYS A 504 -31.13 -29.89 6.57
N GLY A 505 -30.97 -31.05 7.19
CA GLY A 505 -29.89 -31.99 6.89
C GLY A 505 -28.51 -31.34 7.02
N ASP A 506 -27.68 -31.47 5.99
CA ASP A 506 -26.30 -30.97 5.94
C ASP A 506 -26.19 -29.55 5.36
N LYS A 507 -27.28 -28.78 5.31
CA LYS A 507 -27.32 -27.46 4.66
C LYS A 507 -27.99 -26.41 5.51
N THR A 508 -27.40 -25.22 5.51
CA THR A 508 -28.04 -23.97 5.91
C THR A 508 -28.61 -23.27 4.67
N PHE A 509 -29.70 -22.53 4.83
CA PHE A 509 -30.37 -21.78 3.79
C PHE A 509 -30.69 -20.37 4.28
N VAL A 510 -30.63 -19.39 3.40
CA VAL A 510 -31.10 -18.01 3.67
C VAL A 510 -32.27 -17.71 2.73
N LYS A 511 -33.47 -17.65 3.30
CA LYS A 511 -34.70 -17.27 2.61
C LYS A 511 -34.85 -15.74 2.68
N LYS A 512 -35.30 -15.11 1.59
CA LYS A 512 -35.62 -13.67 1.54
C LYS A 512 -37.03 -13.41 1.01
N PRO A 513 -38.08 -13.98 1.63
CA PRO A 513 -39.44 -13.76 1.17
C PRO A 513 -39.87 -12.31 1.41
N ALA A 514 -40.45 -11.68 0.38
CA ALA A 514 -41.12 -10.39 0.54
C ALA A 514 -42.36 -10.52 1.46
N GLN A 515 -43.08 -11.64 1.31
CA GLN A 515 -44.16 -12.12 2.16
C GLN A 515 -44.56 -13.53 1.70
N GLU A 516 -44.34 -14.55 2.52
CA GLU A 516 -44.88 -15.88 2.28
C GLU A 516 -46.34 -15.94 2.73
N THR A 517 -47.14 -16.73 2.00
CA THR A 517 -48.49 -17.07 2.43
C THR A 517 -48.37 -18.03 3.61
N CYS A 518 -48.91 -17.63 4.76
CA CYS A 518 -49.01 -18.51 5.91
C CYS A 518 -49.81 -19.77 5.56
N CYS A 519 -49.57 -20.84 6.28
CA CYS A 519 -50.20 -22.10 5.97
C CYS A 519 -51.69 -22.10 6.33
N ASP A 520 -52.52 -22.06 5.29
CA ASP A 520 -54.00 -22.00 5.38
C ASP A 520 -54.64 -23.31 5.88
N ASP A 521 -53.87 -24.42 5.91
CA ASP A 521 -54.35 -25.73 6.37
C ASP A 521 -54.50 -25.79 7.90
N CYS A 522 -53.76 -24.95 8.62
CA CYS A 522 -53.81 -24.82 10.08
C CYS A 522 -54.96 -23.89 10.48
N ASP A 523 -54.94 -22.66 9.99
CA ASP A 523 -56.00 -21.69 10.23
C ASP A 523 -56.08 -20.76 8.99
N PRO A 524 -57.23 -20.70 8.30
CA PRO A 524 -57.40 -19.89 7.10
C PRO A 524 -57.25 -18.39 7.36
N ASP A 525 -57.32 -17.97 8.63
CA ASP A 525 -57.16 -16.58 9.02
C ASP A 525 -55.69 -16.21 9.31
N LEU A 526 -54.72 -17.14 9.25
CA LEU A 526 -53.30 -16.81 9.48
C LEU A 526 -52.77 -15.79 8.48
N ASN A 527 -52.21 -14.71 9.00
CA ASN A 527 -51.67 -13.64 8.18
C ASN A 527 -50.21 -13.35 8.53
N CYS A 528 -49.39 -13.14 7.49
CA CYS A 528 -47.99 -12.76 7.66
C CYS A 528 -47.89 -11.27 8.01
N VAL A 529 -47.72 -10.97 9.30
CA VAL A 529 -47.75 -9.61 9.85
C VAL A 529 -46.37 -9.13 10.29
N ALA A 530 -46.19 -7.81 10.36
CA ALA A 530 -44.94 -7.22 10.86
C ALA A 530 -44.69 -7.62 12.31
N PHE A 531 -43.46 -8.04 12.62
CA PHE A 531 -43.07 -8.44 13.96
C PHE A 531 -41.98 -7.50 14.52
N GLY A 532 -42.33 -6.81 15.61
CA GLY A 532 -41.46 -5.79 16.22
C GLY A 532 -41.20 -4.60 15.30
N SER A 533 -40.04 -3.94 15.48
CA SER A 533 -39.61 -2.80 14.68
C SER A 533 -38.67 -3.18 13.52
N THR A 534 -38.69 -4.45 13.10
CA THR A 534 -37.77 -4.99 12.08
C THR A 534 -38.51 -5.30 10.77
N GLU A 535 -37.77 -5.62 9.72
CA GLU A 535 -38.34 -6.13 8.47
C GLU A 535 -38.82 -7.59 8.55
N ILE A 536 -38.53 -8.27 9.67
CA ILE A 536 -38.97 -9.65 9.90
C ILE A 536 -40.46 -9.67 10.17
N LYS A 537 -41.15 -10.60 9.51
CA LYS A 537 -42.59 -10.85 9.69
C LYS A 537 -42.83 -12.23 10.28
N ARG A 538 -43.95 -12.38 10.98
CA ARG A 538 -44.40 -13.62 11.62
C ARG A 538 -45.84 -13.93 11.23
N CYS A 539 -46.15 -15.21 11.05
CA CYS A 539 -47.54 -15.64 10.85
C CYS A 539 -48.29 -15.52 12.18
N GLU A 540 -49.31 -14.67 12.23
CA GLU A 540 -50.16 -14.51 13.42
C GLU A 540 -51.62 -14.72 13.08
N VAL A 541 -52.37 -15.22 14.08
CA VAL A 541 -53.83 -15.29 14.02
C VAL A 541 -54.36 -13.87 14.27
N PRO A 542 -55.21 -13.31 13.39
CA PRO A 542 -55.73 -11.96 13.54
C PRO A 542 -56.55 -11.86 14.82
N SER A 543 -56.31 -10.80 15.61
CA SER A 543 -56.94 -10.54 16.91
C SER A 543 -58.45 -10.27 16.86
N ALA A 544 -59.13 -10.58 15.74
CA ALA A 544 -60.52 -10.27 15.47
C ALA A 544 -61.50 -11.39 15.85
N TYR A 545 -61.08 -12.40 16.62
CA TYR A 545 -62.01 -13.25 17.36
C TYR A 545 -62.24 -12.68 18.76
N PRO A 546 -63.41 -12.08 19.06
CA PRO A 546 -63.76 -11.63 20.40
C PRO A 546 -64.18 -12.81 21.27
N TYR A 547 -63.27 -13.76 21.51
CA TYR A 547 -63.52 -14.92 22.37
C TYR A 547 -62.44 -15.16 23.43
N TYR A 548 -61.80 -14.11 23.93
CA TYR A 548 -61.05 -14.18 25.21
C TYR A 548 -61.18 -12.95 26.12
N SER A 549 -62.10 -12.02 25.84
CA SER A 549 -62.45 -10.93 26.78
C SER A 549 -63.45 -11.32 27.87
N ARG A 550 -63.68 -12.63 28.11
CA ARG A 550 -64.54 -13.12 29.21
C ARG A 550 -63.93 -14.24 30.09
N LEU A 551 -62.61 -14.43 30.09
CA LEU A 551 -61.94 -15.28 31.09
C LEU A 551 -60.98 -14.50 32.02
N SER A 552 -60.50 -13.32 31.61
CA SER A 552 -59.71 -12.44 32.49
C SER A 552 -60.54 -11.50 33.39
N ALA A 553 -61.87 -11.64 33.41
CA ALA A 553 -62.77 -10.93 34.33
C ALA A 553 -63.37 -11.81 35.44
N ALA A 554 -62.97 -13.08 35.54
CA ALA A 554 -63.41 -13.99 36.60
C ALA A 554 -62.31 -14.36 37.63
N GLU A 555 -61.06 -13.91 37.45
CA GLU A 555 -59.98 -14.07 38.44
C GLU A 555 -59.58 -12.77 39.17
N GLN A 556 -60.38 -11.71 39.03
CA GLN A 556 -60.27 -10.52 39.86
C GLN A 556 -61.61 -10.19 40.53
N THR A 557 -62.16 -11.11 41.32
CA THR A 557 -63.03 -10.83 42.49
C THR A 557 -63.25 -12.10 43.33
N VAL A 558 -62.18 -12.85 43.65
CA VAL A 558 -62.22 -13.86 44.73
C VAL A 558 -61.05 -13.64 45.70
N PHE A 559 -60.90 -12.40 46.14
CA PHE A 559 -60.24 -12.05 47.41
C PHE A 559 -60.95 -10.85 48.02
N ALA A 560 -62.23 -11.01 48.37
CA ALA A 560 -62.86 -10.21 49.42
C ALA A 560 -64.19 -10.84 49.87
N SER A 561 -64.25 -11.17 51.16
CA SER A 561 -65.46 -11.28 51.98
C SER A 561 -66.44 -12.46 51.75
N GLY A 562 -66.25 -13.51 52.56
CA GLY A 562 -67.22 -14.00 53.56
C GLY A 562 -68.73 -14.06 53.28
N LYS A 563 -69.26 -15.27 53.56
CA LYS A 563 -70.61 -15.64 54.06
C LYS A 563 -71.77 -15.92 53.07
N THR A 564 -72.17 -17.20 53.14
CA THR A 564 -73.54 -17.77 53.28
C THR A 564 -74.55 -17.77 52.12
N THR A 565 -74.94 -19.02 51.80
CA THR A 565 -76.29 -19.58 51.55
C THR A 565 -77.06 -19.30 50.25
N ALA A 566 -77.28 -20.43 49.55
CA ALA A 566 -78.56 -20.97 49.06
C ALA A 566 -79.14 -20.57 47.68
N MET A 567 -79.13 -21.59 46.82
CA MET A 567 -80.21 -22.14 45.95
C MET A 567 -80.93 -21.30 44.86
N ALA A 568 -81.11 -22.02 43.73
CA ALA A 568 -82.19 -21.98 42.72
C ALA A 568 -81.84 -21.28 41.38
N LEU A 569 -82.22 -21.73 40.18
CA LEU A 569 -82.96 -22.89 39.64
C LEU A 569 -82.78 -22.86 38.09
N LEU A 570 -82.65 -24.04 37.48
CA LEU A 570 -83.05 -24.48 36.11
C LEU A 570 -83.06 -23.50 34.91
N ALA A 571 -82.42 -23.87 33.79
CA ALA A 571 -83.08 -24.65 32.72
C ALA A 571 -82.20 -24.86 31.47
N ALA A 572 -82.11 -26.13 31.06
CA ALA A 572 -82.14 -26.68 29.70
C ALA A 572 -81.24 -26.16 28.56
N SER A 573 -80.49 -27.13 28.02
CA SER A 573 -80.23 -27.41 26.59
C SER A 573 -79.44 -26.41 25.76
N ALA A 574 -78.18 -26.74 25.49
CA ALA A 574 -77.78 -27.31 24.20
C ALA A 574 -76.27 -27.63 24.26
N MET A 575 -75.92 -28.89 23.98
CA MET A 575 -74.56 -29.24 23.59
C MET A 575 -74.22 -28.47 22.31
N VAL A 576 -73.27 -27.53 22.41
CA VAL A 576 -72.43 -27.13 21.29
C VAL A 576 -71.01 -27.35 21.78
N ALA A 577 -70.34 -28.29 21.13
CA ALA A 577 -68.95 -28.59 21.34
C ALA A 577 -68.12 -27.30 21.20
N VAL A 578 -67.50 -26.87 22.30
CA VAL A 578 -66.45 -25.86 22.28
C VAL A 578 -65.17 -26.64 22.02
N VAL A 579 -64.76 -26.65 20.75
CA VAL A 579 -63.38 -27.02 20.39
C VAL A 579 -62.51 -25.86 20.87
N ALA A 580 -61.70 -26.11 21.90
CA ALA A 580 -60.72 -25.16 22.38
C ALA A 580 -59.56 -25.09 21.37
N LEU A 581 -59.39 -23.94 20.73
CA LEU A 581 -58.21 -23.61 19.93
C LEU A 581 -57.02 -23.43 20.88
N VAL A 582 -56.14 -24.42 20.91
CA VAL A 582 -54.80 -24.31 21.50
C VAL A 582 -53.82 -24.65 20.39
N VAL A 583 -52.95 -23.71 20.00
CA VAL A 583 -51.95 -23.90 18.94
C VAL A 583 -50.67 -24.44 19.56
N VAL A 584 -50.31 -25.69 19.26
CA VAL A 584 -49.04 -26.36 19.59
C VAL A 584 -48.60 -27.34 18.49
N LYS A 585 -47.41 -27.17 17.93
CA LYS A 585 -46.72 -28.23 17.18
C LYS A 585 -45.99 -29.15 18.14
N ARG A 586 -45.83 -30.45 17.84
CA ARG A 586 -44.67 -31.17 18.39
C ARG A 586 -43.44 -30.56 17.77
N ARG A 587 -42.69 -29.93 18.66
CA ARG A 587 -41.25 -30.03 18.72
C ARG A 587 -40.93 -31.15 19.71
N THR A 588 -40.76 -32.38 19.25
CA THR A 588 -40.35 -33.48 20.15
C THR A 588 -38.91 -33.24 20.57
N SER A 589 -38.70 -32.56 21.70
CA SER A 589 -37.37 -32.53 22.32
C SER A 589 -37.01 -33.95 22.75
N ARG A 590 -35.80 -34.41 22.41
CA ARG A 590 -35.22 -35.64 22.97
C ARG A 590 -35.36 -35.61 24.51
N PRO A 591 -35.62 -36.75 25.18
CA PRO A 591 -35.55 -36.79 26.64
C PRO A 591 -34.16 -36.30 27.05
N GLN A 592 -34.14 -35.24 27.85
CA GLN A 592 -32.94 -34.69 28.46
C GLN A 592 -32.39 -35.80 29.36
N GLU A 593 -31.23 -36.36 29.02
CA GLU A 593 -30.43 -37.09 30.01
C GLU A 593 -30.20 -36.13 31.17
N THR A 594 -30.51 -36.62 32.36
CA THR A 594 -30.44 -35.90 33.63
C THR A 594 -29.01 -35.44 33.87
N ASP A 595 -28.70 -34.19 33.55
CA ASP A 595 -27.60 -33.49 34.21
C ASP A 595 -28.13 -32.96 35.55
N ASP A 596 -27.55 -33.50 36.61
CA ASP A 596 -27.91 -33.27 38.00
C ASP A 596 -28.02 -31.79 38.35
N ALA A 597 -29.24 -31.36 38.67
CA ALA A 597 -29.50 -30.07 39.28
C ALA A 597 -28.96 -30.06 40.71
N TYR A 598 -27.80 -29.45 40.90
CA TYR A 598 -27.30 -29.07 42.22
C TYR A 598 -28.11 -27.88 42.73
N TYR A 599 -29.05 -28.12 43.64
CA TYR A 599 -29.72 -27.06 44.41
C TYR A 599 -28.74 -26.50 45.45
N PRO A 600 -28.44 -25.18 45.49
CA PRO A 600 -27.95 -24.57 46.70
C PRO A 600 -29.14 -24.34 47.63
N LEU A 601 -29.27 -25.19 48.65
CA LEU A 601 -30.11 -24.91 49.80
C LEU A 601 -29.61 -23.63 50.46
N LEU A 602 -30.52 -22.66 50.60
CA LEU A 602 -30.40 -21.53 51.51
C LEU A 602 -30.41 -22.05 52.95
N GLU A 603 -29.25 -21.96 53.62
CA GLU A 603 -29.06 -21.37 54.96
C GLU A 603 -27.65 -20.80 55.08
#